data_AF-A0A4Q2ZDV7-F1
#
_entry.id   AF-A0A4Q2ZDV7-F1
#
_cell.length_a   1.000
_cell.length_b   1.000
_cell.length_c   1.000
_cell.angle_alpha   90.00
_cell.angle_beta   90.00
_cell.angle_gamma   90.00
#
_symmetry.space_group_name_H-M   'P 1'
#
loop_
_entity.id
_entity.type
_entity.pdbx_description
1 polymer ?
#
loop_
_entity_poly.entity_id
_entity_poly.type
_entity_poly.pdbx_seq_one_letter_code
_entity_poly.pdbx_strand_id
1 'polypeptide(L)'
;MQPNSPARVRSRSEVRRWILKTYVREPCILRLSMRFSVLASSFAILAVNAGAEPHWAYVPPVEREQTPEQKAMHPVDALLDAAWRKAGIKPAALAPPRLWIERAAFTLTGLPASAEQIRRIQESPDETTWKALIEELLASPAYGERWARHWMDVARYADTQGYNFDQDNRYPFAYTYRDWLIRSFNDDLPYGKFIKLQIAADLMTDRDDHPDRAALGFLTVGPRAGRLETIDDRVDVVTRGFLSST
;
A
#
# COMPACT_ATOMS: atom_id res chain seq x y z
N MET A 1 19.50 35.98 -0.39
CA MET A 1 18.83 35.26 -1.49
C MET A 1 19.44 33.86 -1.53
N GLN A 2 18.80 32.89 -0.90
CA GLN A 2 19.20 31.48 -0.91
C GLN A 2 18.35 30.74 -1.95
N PRO A 3 18.94 29.90 -2.81
CA PRO A 3 18.18 28.88 -3.53
C PRO A 3 18.09 27.59 -2.70
N ASN A 4 16.84 27.15 -2.49
CA ASN A 4 16.45 25.92 -1.78
C ASN A 4 17.08 24.66 -2.41
N SER A 5 17.70 23.83 -1.57
CA SER A 5 18.18 22.48 -1.92
C SER A 5 17.09 21.42 -1.67
N PRO A 6 16.92 20.42 -2.56
CA PRO A 6 15.92 19.36 -2.39
C PRO A 6 16.33 18.31 -1.35
N ALA A 7 15.32 17.73 -0.70
CA ALA A 7 15.42 16.75 0.38
C ALA A 7 16.33 15.55 0.02
N ARG A 8 17.41 15.39 0.79
CA ARG A 8 18.41 14.33 0.65
C ARG A 8 18.08 13.17 1.58
N VAL A 9 17.98 11.96 1.01
CA VAL A 9 17.91 10.68 1.73
C VAL A 9 19.15 10.56 2.64
N ARG A 10 18.92 10.42 3.96
CA ARG A 10 20.00 10.38 4.97
C ARG A 10 20.61 8.98 5.05
N SER A 11 21.92 8.88 4.88
CA SER A 11 22.70 7.64 4.99
C SER A 11 23.21 7.42 6.43
N ARG A 12 23.54 6.16 6.75
CA ARG A 12 23.79 5.60 8.09
C ARG A 12 25.06 6.09 8.84
N SER A 13 25.78 7.12 8.39
CA SER A 13 27.03 7.58 9.03
C SER A 13 26.91 8.84 9.91
N GLU A 14 25.73 9.46 10.03
CA GLU A 14 25.55 10.68 10.85
C GLU A 14 24.87 10.44 12.23
N VAL A 15 24.38 9.22 12.50
CA VAL A 15 23.71 8.87 13.77
C VAL A 15 24.68 8.76 14.96
N ARG A 16 25.99 8.62 14.70
CA ARG A 16 27.01 8.52 15.79
C ARG A 16 27.36 9.86 16.45
N ARG A 17 26.95 11.01 15.89
CA ARG A 17 27.31 12.34 16.44
C ARG A 17 26.27 12.92 17.41
N TRP A 18 25.12 12.27 17.56
CA TRP A 18 23.97 12.82 18.29
C TRP A 18 23.81 12.32 19.74
N ILE A 19 24.61 11.34 20.20
CA ILE A 19 24.43 10.69 21.51
C ILE A 19 25.32 11.29 22.65
N LEU A 20 26.08 12.36 22.44
CA LEU A 20 26.99 12.91 23.47
C LEU A 20 26.89 14.43 23.74
N LYS A 21 25.67 14.99 23.71
CA LYS A 21 25.30 16.33 24.20
C LYS A 21 23.79 16.26 24.50
N THR A 22 23.24 16.32 25.71
CA THR A 22 23.61 17.12 26.87
C THR A 22 22.75 16.62 28.05
N TYR A 23 23.39 16.14 29.11
CA TYR A 23 22.84 16.15 30.47
C TYR A 23 23.56 17.30 31.17
N VAL A 24 22.83 18.23 31.80
CA VAL A 24 23.24 19.08 32.94
C VAL A 24 22.16 20.16 33.15
N ARG A 25 21.38 19.95 34.22
CA ARG A 25 21.09 20.90 35.32
C ARG A 25 20.56 22.32 34.98
N GLU A 26 19.35 22.56 35.48
CA GLU A 26 18.71 23.78 36.01
C GLU A 26 19.61 24.99 36.40
N PRO A 27 19.11 26.25 36.55
CA PRO A 27 17.77 26.60 37.08
C PRO A 27 17.01 27.83 36.54
N CYS A 28 15.74 27.87 36.95
CA CYS A 28 14.78 28.96 37.08
C CYS A 28 15.34 30.38 37.27
N ILE A 29 14.85 31.35 36.47
CA ILE A 29 14.63 32.75 36.90
C ILE A 29 13.32 33.26 36.29
N LEU A 30 12.37 33.58 37.17
CA LEU A 30 11.22 34.46 36.92
C LEU A 30 11.72 35.85 36.51
N ARG A 31 11.17 36.44 35.43
CA ARG A 31 11.02 37.90 35.39
C ARG A 31 9.81 38.34 34.57
N LEU A 32 9.00 39.12 35.27
CA LEU A 32 7.71 39.70 34.90
C LEU A 32 7.89 40.95 34.01
N SER A 33 6.90 41.17 33.15
CA SER A 33 6.43 42.45 32.56
C SER A 33 7.39 43.30 31.72
N MET A 34 7.00 43.62 30.48
CA MET A 34 6.41 44.92 30.16
C MET A 34 5.78 44.92 28.77
N ARG A 35 4.65 45.62 28.66
CA ARG A 35 3.81 45.78 27.47
C ARG A 35 4.51 46.68 26.44
N PHE A 36 4.45 46.30 25.17
CA PHE A 36 4.48 47.25 24.05
C PHE A 36 3.32 46.95 23.13
N SER A 37 2.26 47.76 23.25
CA SER A 37 1.20 47.86 22.25
C SER A 37 1.75 48.62 21.06
N VAL A 38 1.97 47.92 19.96
CA VAL A 38 2.02 48.54 18.64
C VAL A 38 0.73 48.17 17.93
N LEU A 39 -0.10 49.20 17.71
CA LEU A 39 -1.26 49.16 16.84
C LEU A 39 -0.79 48.88 15.41
N ALA A 40 -0.73 47.61 15.04
CA ALA A 40 -0.66 47.20 13.64
C ALA A 40 -2.10 47.01 13.15
N SER A 41 -2.55 47.94 12.30
CA SER A 41 -3.81 47.89 11.58
C SER A 41 -4.09 46.48 11.07
N SER A 42 -5.22 45.93 11.51
CA SER A 42 -5.70 44.62 11.11
C SER A 42 -6.01 44.59 9.62
N PHE A 43 -5.07 44.10 8.82
CA PHE A 43 -5.43 43.35 7.62
C PHE A 43 -5.84 41.96 8.11
N ALA A 44 -7.10 41.83 8.50
CA ALA A 44 -7.71 40.53 8.70
C ALA A 44 -7.83 39.87 7.31
N ILE A 45 -6.77 39.15 6.90
CA ILE A 45 -6.96 38.01 6.01
C ILE A 45 -7.90 37.11 6.79
N LEU A 46 -9.15 37.06 6.37
CA LEU A 46 -10.15 36.13 6.88
C LEU A 46 -9.59 34.73 6.62
N ALA A 47 -8.88 34.17 7.61
CA ALA A 47 -8.46 32.80 7.63
C ALA A 47 -9.74 31.96 7.75
N VAL A 48 -10.35 31.64 6.62
CA VAL A 48 -11.37 30.61 6.47
C VAL A 48 -10.69 29.26 6.72
N ASN A 49 -10.32 28.98 7.98
CA ASN A 49 -10.16 27.65 8.60
C ASN A 49 -9.49 27.71 9.99
N ALA A 50 -9.86 28.65 10.86
CA ALA A 50 -9.34 28.69 12.23
C ALA A 50 -9.92 27.58 13.17
N GLY A 51 -10.68 26.62 12.64
CA GLY A 51 -11.30 25.54 13.43
C GLY A 51 -11.48 24.21 12.70
N ALA A 52 -10.85 24.02 11.54
CA ALA A 52 -10.87 22.71 10.87
C ALA A 52 -9.77 21.84 11.48
N GLU A 53 -10.17 20.72 12.11
CA GLU A 53 -9.26 19.62 12.42
C GLU A 53 -8.47 19.27 11.14
N PRO A 54 -7.14 19.13 11.22
CA PRO A 54 -6.34 18.75 10.06
C PRO A 54 -6.90 17.44 9.48
N HIS A 55 -7.09 17.42 8.15
CA HIS A 55 -7.60 16.23 7.46
C HIS A 55 -6.69 15.04 7.80
N TRP A 56 -7.30 13.89 8.12
CA TRP A 56 -6.62 12.71 8.68
C TRP A 56 -5.36 12.29 7.92
N ALA A 57 -5.34 12.46 6.59
CA ALA A 57 -4.20 12.15 5.71
C ALA A 57 -2.94 13.01 5.96
N TYR A 58 -3.08 14.18 6.60
CA TYR A 58 -1.96 15.08 6.91
C TYR A 58 -1.55 15.06 8.39
N VAL A 59 -2.20 14.21 9.20
CA VAL A 59 -1.85 14.02 10.60
C VAL A 59 -0.90 12.83 10.68
N PRO A 60 0.33 13.01 11.20
CA PRO A 60 1.23 11.87 11.37
C PRO A 60 0.59 10.85 12.32
N PRO A 61 0.72 9.54 12.03
CA PRO A 61 0.17 8.52 12.91
C PRO A 61 0.83 8.63 14.28
N VAL A 62 -0.02 8.70 15.32
CA VAL A 62 0.45 8.76 16.71
C VAL A 62 0.74 7.33 17.16
N GLU A 63 1.96 7.10 17.63
CA GLU A 63 2.33 5.84 18.25
C GLU A 63 1.53 5.67 19.55
N ARG A 64 0.69 4.63 19.61
CA ARG A 64 -0.10 4.33 20.80
C ARG A 64 0.74 3.50 21.76
N GLU A 65 0.79 3.93 23.02
CA GLU A 65 1.35 3.12 24.09
C GLU A 65 0.55 1.82 24.21
N GLN A 66 1.24 0.69 24.06
CA GLN A 66 0.66 -0.65 24.19
C GLN A 66 0.93 -1.17 25.60
N THR A 67 -0.12 -1.74 26.22
CA THR A 67 0.02 -2.54 27.45
C THR A 67 0.89 -3.78 27.20
N PRO A 68 1.53 -4.36 28.25
CA PRO A 68 2.33 -5.58 28.10
C PRO A 68 1.56 -6.73 27.42
N GLU A 69 0.27 -6.86 27.71
CA GLU A 69 -0.62 -7.86 27.11
C GLU A 69 -0.81 -7.60 25.61
N GLN A 70 -0.96 -6.33 25.21
CA GLN A 70 -1.07 -5.94 23.80
C GLN A 70 0.25 -6.14 23.04
N LYS A 71 1.40 -6.01 23.71
CA LYS A 71 2.72 -6.27 23.11
C LYS A 71 2.98 -7.75 22.84
N ALA A 72 2.32 -8.65 23.57
CA ALA A 72 2.39 -10.08 23.33
C ALA A 72 1.51 -10.54 22.15
N MET A 73 0.64 -9.65 21.64
CA MET A 73 -0.25 -9.90 20.50
C MET A 73 0.24 -9.20 19.24
N HIS A 74 -0.27 -9.62 18.08
CA HIS A 74 -0.09 -8.85 16.86
C HIS A 74 -0.74 -7.47 17.03
N PRO A 75 -0.10 -6.36 16.60
CA PRO A 75 -0.62 -5.00 16.85
C PRO A 75 -2.03 -4.76 16.32
N VAL A 76 -2.40 -5.39 15.20
CA VAL A 76 -3.75 -5.30 14.63
C VAL A 76 -4.76 -5.99 15.53
N ASP A 77 -4.44 -7.16 16.06
CA ASP A 77 -5.34 -7.91 16.95
C ASP A 77 -5.55 -7.18 18.27
N ALA A 78 -4.51 -6.52 18.79
CA ALA A 78 -4.60 -5.66 19.96
C ALA A 78 -5.56 -4.47 19.75
N LEU A 79 -5.58 -3.89 18.54
CA LEU A 79 -6.52 -2.82 18.19
C LEU A 79 -7.96 -3.34 18.07
N LEU A 80 -8.14 -4.52 17.48
CA LEU A 80 -9.46 -5.16 17.34
C LEU A 80 -10.04 -5.56 18.69
N ASP A 81 -9.24 -6.18 19.56
CA ASP A 81 -9.68 -6.57 20.91
C ASP A 81 -10.11 -5.35 21.74
N ALA A 82 -9.34 -4.25 21.69
CA ALA A 82 -9.73 -3.01 22.34
C ALA A 82 -11.08 -2.46 21.82
N ALA A 83 -11.31 -2.52 20.51
CA ALA A 83 -12.56 -2.11 19.89
C ALA A 83 -13.73 -3.02 20.29
N TRP A 84 -13.53 -4.34 20.29
CA TRP A 84 -14.56 -5.32 20.68
C TRP A 84 -14.96 -5.20 22.15
N ARG A 85 -14.00 -5.02 23.05
CA ARG A 85 -14.26 -4.79 24.48
C ARG A 85 -15.09 -3.54 24.70
N LYS A 86 -14.76 -2.44 24.03
CA LYS A 86 -15.53 -1.18 24.10
C LYS A 86 -16.95 -1.35 23.57
N ALA A 87 -17.13 -2.16 22.52
CA ALA A 87 -18.43 -2.42 21.92
C ALA A 87 -19.23 -3.56 22.61
N GLY A 88 -18.65 -4.24 23.61
CA GLY A 88 -19.27 -5.41 24.26
C GLY A 88 -19.43 -6.63 23.32
N ILE A 89 -18.67 -6.68 22.23
CA ILE A 89 -18.74 -7.76 21.23
C ILE A 89 -17.81 -8.89 21.66
N LYS A 90 -18.32 -10.13 21.63
CA LYS A 90 -17.50 -11.34 21.82
C LYS A 90 -17.06 -11.86 20.45
N PRO A 91 -15.76 -12.01 20.19
CA PRO A 91 -15.27 -12.54 18.92
C PRO A 91 -15.66 -14.01 18.74
N ALA A 92 -15.76 -14.44 17.49
CA ALA A 92 -15.96 -15.84 17.16
C ALA A 92 -14.75 -16.70 17.57
N ALA A 93 -14.99 -17.98 17.84
CA ALA A 93 -13.91 -18.93 18.08
C ALA A 93 -13.00 -19.07 16.85
N LEU A 94 -11.73 -19.42 17.09
CA LEU A 94 -10.77 -19.66 16.02
C LEU A 94 -11.28 -20.77 15.09
N ALA A 95 -11.04 -20.60 13.79
CA ALA A 95 -11.45 -21.60 12.81
C ALA A 95 -10.72 -22.93 13.06
N PRO A 96 -11.38 -24.09 12.89
CA PRO A 96 -10.71 -25.37 12.97
C PRO A 96 -9.62 -25.47 11.89
N PRO A 97 -8.51 -26.22 12.15
CA PRO A 97 -7.34 -26.26 11.27
C PRO A 97 -7.65 -26.51 9.79
N ARG A 98 -8.57 -27.46 9.52
CA ARG A 98 -9.03 -27.78 8.17
C ARG A 98 -9.70 -26.59 7.47
N LEU A 99 -10.62 -25.91 8.17
CA LEU A 99 -11.33 -24.76 7.58
C LEU A 99 -10.38 -23.59 7.33
N TRP A 100 -9.36 -23.44 8.19
CA TRP A 100 -8.35 -22.44 7.97
C TRP A 100 -7.56 -22.68 6.68
N ILE A 101 -7.01 -23.87 6.46
CA ILE A 101 -6.17 -24.12 5.27
C ILE A 101 -6.99 -24.07 3.98
N GLU A 102 -8.24 -24.54 4.02
CA GLU A 102 -9.16 -24.42 2.89
C GLU A 102 -9.39 -22.94 2.54
N ARG A 103 -9.65 -22.08 3.53
CA ARG A 103 -9.78 -20.63 3.32
C ARG A 103 -8.49 -19.98 2.85
N ALA A 104 -7.35 -20.36 3.41
CA ALA A 104 -6.05 -19.81 3.05
C ALA A 104 -5.72 -20.12 1.58
N ALA A 105 -5.86 -21.38 1.15
CA ALA A 105 -5.66 -21.78 -0.24
C ALA A 105 -6.66 -21.06 -1.17
N PHE A 106 -7.95 -21.08 -0.83
CA PHE A 106 -8.98 -20.32 -1.54
C PHE A 106 -8.89 -18.81 -1.37
N THR A 107 -7.93 -18.24 -0.65
CA THR A 107 -7.69 -16.79 -0.62
C THR A 107 -6.41 -16.42 -1.36
N LEU A 108 -5.38 -17.25 -1.24
CA LEU A 108 -4.06 -16.98 -1.82
C LEU A 108 -3.94 -17.45 -3.26
N THR A 109 -4.44 -18.64 -3.60
CA THR A 109 -4.23 -19.26 -4.91
C THR A 109 -5.51 -19.36 -5.74
N GLY A 110 -6.67 -19.45 -5.10
CA GLY A 110 -7.97 -19.60 -5.80
C GLY A 110 -8.32 -21.05 -6.03
N LEU A 111 -7.47 -21.95 -5.56
CA LEU A 111 -7.61 -23.38 -5.66
C LEU A 111 -7.92 -23.97 -4.29
N PRO A 112 -8.60 -25.13 -4.24
CA PRO A 112 -8.76 -25.86 -2.99
C PRO A 112 -7.39 -26.31 -2.45
N ALA A 113 -7.29 -26.43 -1.13
CA ALA A 113 -6.11 -27.01 -0.48
C ALA A 113 -5.95 -28.49 -0.88
N SER A 114 -4.71 -28.96 -0.99
CA SER A 114 -4.43 -30.36 -1.29
C SER A 114 -4.73 -31.26 -0.09
N ALA A 115 -5.01 -32.54 -0.34
CA ALA A 115 -5.24 -33.51 0.72
C ALA A 115 -4.05 -33.60 1.70
N GLU A 116 -2.83 -33.44 1.20
CA GLU A 116 -1.61 -33.45 2.02
C GLU A 116 -1.50 -32.21 2.91
N GLN A 117 -1.82 -31.03 2.39
CA GLN A 117 -1.84 -29.79 3.18
C GLN A 117 -2.85 -29.87 4.33
N ILE A 118 -4.04 -30.44 4.06
CA ILE A 118 -5.09 -30.67 5.07
C ILE A 118 -4.61 -31.67 6.13
N ARG A 119 -4.00 -32.78 5.71
CA ARG A 119 -3.47 -33.79 6.63
C ARG A 119 -2.39 -33.22 7.55
N ARG A 120 -1.42 -32.50 7.00
CA ARG A 120 -0.32 -31.88 7.76
C ARG A 120 -0.82 -30.94 8.86
N ILE A 121 -1.78 -30.06 8.56
CA ILE A 121 -2.30 -29.12 9.57
C ILE A 121 -3.20 -29.80 10.61
N GLN A 122 -3.83 -30.92 10.27
CA GLN A 122 -4.62 -31.72 11.21
C GLN A 122 -3.75 -32.53 12.16
N GLU A 123 -2.63 -33.08 11.69
CA GLU A 123 -1.68 -33.83 12.49
C GLU A 123 -0.89 -32.90 13.43
N SER A 124 -0.46 -31.74 12.94
CA SER A 124 0.37 -30.78 13.70
C SER A 124 -0.09 -29.33 13.48
N PRO A 125 -1.08 -28.83 14.24
CA PRO A 125 -1.57 -27.45 14.13
C PRO A 125 -0.67 -26.44 14.88
N ASP A 126 0.65 -26.53 14.71
CA ASP A 126 1.64 -25.68 15.37
C ASP A 126 2.15 -24.55 14.46
N GLU A 127 2.63 -23.44 15.04
CA GLU A 127 3.04 -22.23 14.33
C GLU A 127 3.99 -22.51 13.14
N THR A 128 4.88 -23.49 13.30
CA THR A 128 5.79 -23.96 12.25
C THR A 128 5.05 -24.48 11.03
N THR A 129 4.04 -25.33 11.22
CA THR A 129 3.22 -25.88 10.12
C THR A 129 2.37 -24.80 9.45
N TRP A 130 1.81 -23.86 10.22
CA TRP A 130 1.08 -22.72 9.66
C TRP A 130 1.96 -21.88 8.73
N LYS A 131 3.17 -21.51 9.18
CA LYS A 131 4.11 -20.74 8.36
C LYS A 131 4.52 -21.51 7.11
N ALA A 132 4.90 -22.77 7.25
CA ALA A 132 5.34 -23.58 6.11
C ALA A 132 4.26 -23.72 5.03
N LEU A 133 2.99 -23.88 5.41
CA LEU A 133 1.87 -23.96 4.48
C LEU A 133 1.61 -22.61 3.78
N ILE A 134 1.73 -21.49 4.49
CA ILE A 134 1.58 -20.17 3.88
C ILE A 134 2.70 -19.91 2.88
N GLU A 135 3.95 -20.19 3.22
CA GLU A 135 5.08 -20.07 2.29
C GLU A 135 4.89 -20.94 1.04
N GLU A 136 4.41 -22.18 1.21
CA GLU A 136 4.08 -23.08 0.10
C GLU A 136 2.98 -22.50 -0.81
N LEU A 137 1.95 -21.88 -0.24
CA LEU A 137 0.87 -21.23 -1.00
C LEU A 137 1.34 -19.97 -1.71
N LEU A 138 2.20 -19.16 -1.09
CA LEU A 138 2.76 -17.94 -1.68
C LEU A 138 3.76 -18.25 -2.80
N ALA A 139 4.52 -19.33 -2.67
CA ALA A 139 5.46 -19.79 -3.70
C ALA A 139 4.77 -20.46 -4.91
N SER A 140 3.46 -20.73 -4.83
CA SER A 140 2.71 -21.34 -5.92
C SER A 140 2.52 -20.35 -7.08
N PRO A 141 2.73 -20.73 -8.35
CA PRO A 141 2.46 -19.85 -9.50
C PRO A 141 1.01 -19.32 -9.55
N ALA A 142 0.06 -20.09 -9.01
CA ALA A 142 -1.35 -19.73 -8.92
C ALA A 142 -1.59 -18.50 -8.03
N TYR A 143 -0.67 -18.19 -7.10
CA TYR A 143 -0.71 -16.96 -6.32
C TYR A 143 -0.65 -15.74 -7.24
N GLY A 144 0.37 -15.65 -8.10
CA GLY A 144 0.52 -14.54 -9.04
C GLY A 144 -0.63 -14.45 -10.02
N GLU A 145 -1.13 -15.57 -10.53
CA GLU A 145 -2.32 -15.59 -11.41
C GLU A 145 -3.55 -14.99 -10.73
N ARG A 146 -3.80 -15.38 -9.48
CA ARG A 146 -4.94 -14.88 -8.72
C ARG A 146 -4.85 -13.39 -8.43
N TRP A 147 -3.72 -12.94 -7.90
CA TRP A 147 -3.55 -11.55 -7.48
C TRP A 147 -3.43 -10.62 -8.69
N ALA A 148 -2.79 -11.08 -9.77
CA ALA A 148 -2.81 -10.38 -11.04
C ALA A 148 -4.24 -10.18 -11.56
N ARG A 149 -5.14 -11.16 -11.40
CA ARG A 149 -6.54 -11.02 -11.82
C ARG A 149 -7.27 -9.91 -11.05
N HIS A 150 -7.05 -9.81 -9.74
CA HIS A 150 -7.58 -8.67 -8.96
C HIS A 150 -6.98 -7.33 -9.40
N TRP A 151 -5.67 -7.29 -9.71
CA TRP A 151 -5.04 -6.07 -10.20
C TRP A 151 -5.51 -5.68 -11.60
N MET A 152 -5.79 -6.66 -12.46
CA MET A 152 -6.34 -6.45 -13.79
C MET A 152 -7.72 -5.78 -13.74
N ASP A 153 -8.53 -6.06 -12.71
CA ASP A 153 -9.80 -5.36 -12.48
C ASP A 153 -9.56 -3.86 -12.21
N VAL A 154 -8.52 -3.52 -11.42
CA VAL A 154 -8.11 -2.13 -11.14
C VAL A 154 -7.59 -1.44 -12.40
N ALA A 155 -6.76 -2.14 -13.17
CA ALA A 155 -6.19 -1.66 -14.42
C ALA A 155 -7.21 -1.64 -15.59
N ARG A 156 -8.45 -2.10 -15.35
CA ARG A 156 -9.51 -2.26 -16.37
C ARG A 156 -9.02 -3.01 -17.60
N TYR A 157 -8.26 -4.06 -17.35
CA TYR A 157 -7.68 -4.91 -18.38
C TYR A 157 -8.79 -5.54 -19.23
N ALA A 158 -8.65 -5.42 -20.54
CA ALA A 158 -9.44 -6.15 -21.51
C ALA A 158 -8.54 -6.47 -22.70
N ASP A 159 -8.76 -7.63 -23.33
CA ASP A 159 -8.12 -7.98 -24.59
C ASP A 159 -8.70 -7.16 -25.77
N THR A 160 -9.75 -6.36 -25.53
CA THR A 160 -10.42 -5.53 -26.52
C THR A 160 -10.60 -4.07 -26.08
N GLN A 161 -10.82 -3.16 -27.03
CA GLN A 161 -10.91 -1.71 -26.82
C GLN A 161 -12.33 -1.23 -26.48
N GLY A 162 -13.32 -2.13 -26.37
CA GLY A 162 -14.70 -1.78 -25.99
C GLY A 162 -15.65 -1.56 -27.17
N TYR A 163 -16.34 -0.42 -27.25
CA TYR A 163 -17.44 -0.15 -28.20
C TYR A 163 -16.95 0.22 -29.62
N ASN A 164 -16.03 -0.56 -30.19
CA ASN A 164 -15.59 -0.40 -31.58
C ASN A 164 -16.04 -1.63 -32.38
N PHE A 165 -17.24 -1.57 -32.96
CA PHE A 165 -17.84 -2.69 -33.70
C PHE A 165 -17.40 -2.78 -35.17
N ASP A 166 -16.87 -1.68 -35.72
CA ASP A 166 -16.55 -1.54 -37.15
C ASP A 166 -15.08 -1.88 -37.49
N GLN A 167 -14.24 -2.17 -36.50
CA GLN A 167 -12.79 -2.45 -36.66
C GLN A 167 -12.33 -3.63 -35.80
N ASP A 168 -11.12 -4.14 -36.06
CA ASP A 168 -10.48 -5.10 -35.15
C ASP A 168 -10.26 -4.43 -33.79
N ASN A 169 -11.16 -4.77 -32.87
CA ASN A 169 -11.25 -4.19 -31.55
C ASN A 169 -10.24 -4.81 -30.58
N ARG A 170 -9.37 -5.72 -31.01
CA ARG A 170 -8.42 -6.41 -30.14
C ARG A 170 -7.19 -5.58 -29.87
N TYR A 171 -6.63 -5.72 -28.68
CA TYR A 171 -5.28 -5.28 -28.36
C TYR A 171 -4.29 -6.38 -28.71
N PRO A 172 -3.46 -6.23 -29.76
CA PRO A 172 -2.58 -7.32 -30.22
C PRO A 172 -1.61 -7.82 -29.15
N PHE A 173 -1.17 -6.94 -28.24
CA PHE A 173 -0.16 -7.23 -27.24
C PHE A 173 -0.66 -7.08 -25.79
N ALA A 174 -1.98 -7.04 -25.54
CA ALA A 174 -2.51 -6.90 -24.18
C ALA A 174 -2.00 -8.01 -23.25
N TYR A 175 -1.88 -9.24 -23.75
CA TYR A 175 -1.38 -10.38 -22.99
C TYR A 175 0.01 -10.13 -22.37
N THR A 176 0.85 -9.29 -22.97
CA THR A 176 2.19 -8.99 -22.44
C THR A 176 2.13 -8.31 -21.08
N TYR A 177 1.13 -7.44 -20.87
CA TYR A 177 0.88 -6.78 -19.59
C TYR A 177 0.32 -7.75 -18.55
N ARG A 178 -0.63 -8.61 -18.94
CA ARG A 178 -1.14 -9.69 -18.07
C ARG A 178 0.00 -10.58 -17.60
N ASP A 179 0.82 -11.07 -18.51
CA ASP A 179 1.91 -11.99 -18.20
C ASP A 179 3.00 -11.28 -17.36
N TRP A 180 3.23 -9.99 -17.58
CA TRP A 180 4.10 -9.18 -16.73
C TRP A 180 3.55 -9.00 -15.31
N LEU A 181 2.24 -8.78 -15.13
CA LEU A 181 1.61 -8.70 -13.81
C LEU A 181 1.80 -10.02 -13.05
N ILE A 182 1.48 -11.15 -13.68
CA ILE A 182 1.60 -12.48 -13.06
C ILE A 182 3.05 -12.71 -12.59
N ARG A 183 4.04 -12.40 -13.43
CA ARG A 183 5.46 -12.49 -13.05
C ARG A 183 5.80 -11.54 -11.90
N SER A 184 5.34 -10.29 -11.96
CA SER A 184 5.64 -9.29 -10.91
C SER A 184 5.14 -9.70 -9.53
N PHE A 185 3.98 -10.36 -9.44
CA PHE A 185 3.48 -10.90 -8.18
C PHE A 185 4.25 -12.14 -7.72
N ASN A 186 4.59 -13.05 -8.62
CA ASN A 186 5.34 -14.27 -8.28
C ASN A 186 6.81 -13.97 -7.91
N ASP A 187 7.40 -12.92 -8.47
CA ASP A 187 8.78 -12.49 -8.20
C ASP A 187 8.88 -11.55 -6.98
N ASP A 188 7.77 -11.30 -6.28
CA ASP A 188 7.66 -10.37 -5.15
C ASP A 188 8.25 -8.98 -5.45
N LEU A 189 7.86 -8.41 -6.59
CA LEU A 189 8.36 -7.12 -7.02
C LEU A 189 8.00 -6.03 -5.99
N PRO A 190 8.97 -5.28 -5.44
CA PRO A 190 8.68 -4.28 -4.41
C PRO A 190 7.64 -3.27 -4.89
N TYR A 191 6.61 -3.04 -4.09
CA TYR A 191 5.46 -2.19 -4.44
C TYR A 191 5.88 -0.83 -5.04
N GLY A 192 6.84 -0.14 -4.41
CA GLY A 192 7.32 1.15 -4.92
C GLY A 192 7.98 1.09 -6.31
N LYS A 193 8.57 -0.05 -6.69
CA LYS A 193 9.09 -0.30 -8.05
C LYS A 193 7.95 -0.69 -9.00
N PHE A 194 7.04 -1.55 -8.56
CA PHE A 194 5.86 -1.98 -9.31
C PHE A 194 5.01 -0.81 -9.81
N ILE A 195 4.73 0.16 -8.94
CA ILE A 195 3.95 1.35 -9.30
C ILE A 195 4.71 2.26 -10.28
N LYS A 196 6.01 2.47 -10.04
CA LYS A 196 6.83 3.31 -10.92
C LYS A 196 6.95 2.75 -12.33
N LEU A 197 7.12 1.44 -12.47
CA LEU A 197 7.17 0.79 -13.79
C LEU A 197 5.86 0.98 -14.56
N GLN A 198 4.71 0.90 -13.89
CA GLN A 198 3.42 1.10 -14.56
C GLN A 198 3.20 2.52 -15.11
N ILE A 199 3.92 3.52 -14.58
CA ILE A 199 3.80 4.93 -15.02
C ILE A 199 4.95 5.34 -15.94
N ALA A 200 6.16 4.83 -15.70
CA ALA A 200 7.40 5.36 -16.27
C ALA A 200 8.42 4.27 -16.65
N ALA A 201 7.99 3.06 -17.02
CA ALA A 201 8.93 2.01 -17.42
C ALA A 201 9.77 2.38 -18.66
N ASP A 202 9.29 3.24 -19.55
CA ASP A 202 10.06 3.80 -20.67
C ASP A 202 11.27 4.63 -20.21
N LEU A 203 11.15 5.34 -19.08
CA LEU A 203 12.22 6.13 -18.48
C LEU A 203 13.14 5.32 -17.55
N MET A 204 12.69 4.14 -17.12
CA MET A 204 13.40 3.29 -16.16
C MET A 204 14.11 2.08 -16.80
N THR A 205 13.87 1.84 -18.09
CA THR A 205 14.48 0.75 -18.86
C THR A 205 15.48 1.30 -19.87
N ASP A 206 16.64 0.68 -19.96
CA ASP A 206 17.78 1.07 -20.79
C ASP A 206 17.68 0.58 -22.24
N ARG A 207 16.68 -0.28 -22.52
CA ARG A 207 16.50 -0.96 -23.81
C ARG A 207 15.03 -1.09 -24.18
N ASP A 208 14.78 -1.08 -25.48
CA ASP A 208 13.43 -1.10 -26.04
C ASP A 208 12.69 -2.43 -25.88
N ASP A 209 13.44 -3.53 -25.75
CA ASP A 209 12.93 -4.88 -25.58
C ASP A 209 12.84 -5.33 -24.11
N HIS A 210 13.07 -4.42 -23.15
CA HIS A 210 13.06 -4.78 -21.74
C HIS A 210 11.68 -5.28 -21.30
N PRO A 211 11.56 -6.43 -20.60
CA PRO A 211 10.27 -7.02 -20.24
C PRO A 211 9.40 -6.10 -19.37
N ASP A 212 10.03 -5.27 -18.53
CA ASP A 212 9.32 -4.28 -17.71
C ASP A 212 8.59 -3.20 -18.51
N ARG A 213 8.87 -3.01 -19.81
CA ARG A 213 8.09 -2.08 -20.64
C ARG A 213 6.65 -2.50 -20.81
N ALA A 214 6.36 -3.79 -20.66
CA ALA A 214 5.00 -4.29 -20.63
C ALA A 214 4.16 -3.64 -19.51
N ALA A 215 4.79 -3.13 -18.44
CA ALA A 215 4.11 -2.43 -17.34
C ALA A 215 3.33 -1.18 -17.79
N LEU A 216 3.75 -0.52 -18.88
CA LEU A 216 3.01 0.60 -19.48
C LEU A 216 1.64 0.18 -20.05
N GLY A 217 1.38 -1.13 -20.09
CA GLY A 217 0.04 -1.69 -20.22
C GLY A 217 -0.97 -0.99 -19.32
N PHE A 218 -0.63 -0.64 -18.08
CA PHE A 218 -1.52 0.06 -17.14
C PHE A 218 -2.15 1.34 -17.69
N LEU A 219 -1.44 2.08 -18.55
CA LEU A 219 -1.94 3.33 -19.16
C LEU A 219 -2.56 3.12 -20.55
N THR A 220 -2.36 1.94 -21.15
CA THR A 220 -2.62 1.69 -22.57
C THR A 220 -3.69 0.65 -22.82
N VAL A 221 -3.90 -0.27 -21.87
CA VAL A 221 -5.05 -1.18 -21.82
C VAL A 221 -6.25 -0.43 -21.23
N GLY A 222 -7.44 -0.77 -21.72
CA GLY A 222 -8.69 -0.11 -21.33
C GLY A 222 -9.51 0.38 -22.52
N PRO A 223 -10.67 1.00 -22.29
CA PRO A 223 -11.55 1.49 -23.35
C PRO A 223 -10.86 2.55 -24.22
N ARG A 224 -10.99 2.44 -25.54
CA ARG A 224 -10.60 3.53 -26.46
C ARG A 224 -11.83 4.11 -27.11
N ALA A 225 -11.97 5.41 -26.94
CA ALA A 225 -13.01 6.22 -27.53
C ALA A 225 -12.40 7.54 -28.00
N GLY A 226 -13.03 8.69 -27.73
CA GLY A 226 -12.45 9.99 -28.08
C GLY A 226 -11.17 10.31 -27.31
N ARG A 227 -10.32 11.20 -27.87
CA ARG A 227 -9.07 11.66 -27.21
C ARG A 227 -9.31 12.16 -25.77
N LEU A 228 -10.36 12.94 -25.55
CA LEU A 228 -10.68 13.50 -24.23
C LEU A 228 -11.13 12.42 -23.26
N GLU A 229 -11.97 11.48 -23.72
CA GLU A 229 -12.45 10.36 -22.91
C GLU A 229 -11.29 9.45 -22.50
N THR A 230 -10.36 9.13 -23.40
CA THR A 230 -9.16 8.35 -23.06
C THR A 230 -8.25 9.07 -22.07
N ILE A 231 -8.17 10.40 -22.10
CA ILE A 231 -7.39 11.15 -21.11
C ILE A 231 -8.08 11.12 -19.74
N ASP A 232 -9.38 11.40 -19.70
CA ASP A 232 -10.19 11.35 -18.47
C ASP A 232 -10.10 9.98 -17.80
N ASP A 233 -10.24 8.93 -18.60
CA ASP A 233 -10.16 7.53 -18.21
C ASP A 233 -8.81 7.14 -17.60
N ARG A 234 -7.71 7.62 -18.17
CA ARG A 234 -6.35 7.41 -17.62
C ARG A 234 -6.15 8.16 -16.32
N VAL A 235 -6.64 9.40 -16.23
CA VAL A 235 -6.58 10.19 -14.99
C VAL A 235 -7.37 9.47 -13.90
N ASP A 236 -8.56 8.95 -14.20
CA ASP A 236 -9.39 8.22 -13.25
C ASP A 236 -8.69 6.95 -12.74
N VAL A 237 -8.08 6.14 -13.62
CA VAL A 237 -7.37 4.92 -13.20
C VAL A 237 -6.15 5.19 -12.36
N VAL A 238 -5.33 6.16 -12.74
CA VAL A 238 -4.14 6.51 -11.95
C VAL A 238 -4.58 7.04 -10.59
N THR A 239 -5.60 7.88 -10.56
CA THR A 239 -6.13 8.48 -9.32
C THR A 239 -6.72 7.40 -8.41
N ARG A 240 -7.66 6.58 -8.90
CA ARG A 240 -8.32 5.55 -8.07
C ARG A 240 -7.38 4.40 -7.73
N GLY A 241 -6.51 4.00 -8.66
CA GLY A 241 -5.58 2.89 -8.48
C GLY A 241 -4.47 3.18 -7.46
N PHE A 242 -4.01 4.43 -7.36
CA PHE A 242 -2.89 4.79 -6.49
C PHE A 242 -3.23 5.72 -5.33
N LEU A 243 -4.16 6.69 -5.46
CA LEU A 243 -4.48 7.58 -4.35
C LEU A 243 -5.37 6.92 -3.30
N SER A 244 -6.00 5.79 -3.63
CA SER A 244 -6.67 4.95 -2.64
C SER A 244 -5.67 4.22 -1.72
N SER A 245 -4.40 4.08 -2.12
CA SER A 245 -3.39 3.34 -1.35
C SER A 245 -2.49 4.20 -0.46
N THR A 246 -2.65 5.52 -0.48
CA THR A 246 -1.98 6.49 0.40
C THR A 246 -2.92 7.06 1.45
#